data_AF-X1HQM8-F1
#
_entry.id   AF-X1HQM8-F1
#
_cell.length_a   1.000
_cell.length_b   1.000
_cell.length_c   1.000
_cell.angle_alpha   90.00
_cell.angle_beta   90.00
_cell.angle_gamma   90.00
#
_symmetry.space_group_name_H-M   'P 1'
#
loop_
_entity.id
_entity.type
_entity.pdbx_description
1 polymer ?
#
loop_
_entity_poly.entity_id
_entity_poly.type
_entity_poly.pdbx_seq_one_letter_code
_entity_poly.pdbx_strand_id
1 'polypeptide(L)'
;ELDKMSAADTAALLSLMEGGRLVRAKKGRTLDVTVPIKVVAATNQVTKLSPELKSRFAIRKLKPYDAAQYRTVVKGVLVRRENVNPELAEEIAQKLEGKSQDVRDAVRVARLSPQLSIDKAIRLLLN
;
A
#
# COMPACT_ATOMS: atom_id res chain seq x y z
N GLU A 1 0.54 -8.77 -1.57
CA GLU A 1 1.68 -8.37 -0.72
C GLU A 1 2.73 -9.46 -0.81
N LEU A 2 4.00 -9.12 -1.04
CA LEU A 2 5.06 -10.10 -1.32
C LEU A 2 5.27 -11.11 -0.17
N ASP A 3 5.04 -10.69 1.08
CA ASP A 3 5.19 -11.54 2.28
C ASP A 3 4.07 -12.57 2.48
N LYS A 4 3.03 -12.56 1.64
CA LYS A 4 1.89 -13.49 1.70
C LYS A 4 1.89 -14.51 0.56
N MET A 5 2.94 -14.54 -0.27
CA MET A 5 3.02 -15.43 -1.42
C MET A 5 3.25 -16.88 -1.00
N SER A 6 2.69 -17.82 -1.77
CA SER A 6 2.96 -19.25 -1.60
C SER A 6 4.37 -19.61 -2.07
N ALA A 7 4.86 -20.79 -1.68
CA ALA A 7 6.15 -21.30 -2.15
C ALA A 7 6.17 -21.49 -3.68
N ALA A 8 5.07 -21.96 -4.26
CA ALA A 8 4.94 -22.16 -5.71
C ALA A 8 5.01 -20.83 -6.47
N ASP A 9 4.29 -19.81 -6.01
CA ASP A 9 4.32 -18.49 -6.63
C ASP A 9 5.71 -17.83 -6.48
N THR A 10 6.37 -18.05 -5.34
CA THR A 10 7.73 -17.56 -5.10
C THR A 10 8.72 -18.18 -6.07
N ALA A 11 8.68 -19.50 -6.29
CA ALA A 11 9.56 -20.18 -7.25
C ALA A 11 9.35 -19.68 -8.69
N ALA A 12 8.09 -19.46 -9.08
CA ALA A 12 7.76 -18.87 -10.38
C ALA A 12 8.33 -17.45 -10.52
N LEU A 13 8.21 -16.62 -9.48
CA LEU A 13 8.76 -15.26 -9.47
C LEU A 13 10.29 -15.26 -9.54
N LEU A 14 10.97 -16.15 -8.81
CA LEU A 14 12.44 -16.25 -8.85
C LEU A 14 12.94 -16.62 -10.24
N SER A 15 12.30 -17.60 -10.89
CA SER A 15 12.61 -18.02 -12.27
C SER A 15 12.42 -16.88 -13.26
N LEU A 16 11.34 -16.12 -13.08
CA LEU A 16 11.01 -14.97 -13.88
C LEU A 16 12.03 -13.82 -13.71
N MET A 17 12.49 -13.57 -12.48
CA MET A 17 13.48 -12.53 -12.17
C MET A 17 14.91 -12.88 -12.63
N GLU A 18 15.22 -14.15 -12.81
CA GLU A 18 16.55 -14.62 -13.21
C GLU A 18 16.76 -14.58 -14.72
N GLY A 19 15.80 -15.11 -15.49
CA GLY A 19 15.94 -15.26 -16.94
C GLY A 19 14.79 -14.71 -17.77
N GLY A 20 13.79 -14.06 -17.14
CA GLY A 20 12.60 -13.58 -17.84
C GLY A 20 11.66 -14.70 -18.32
N ARG A 21 11.90 -15.95 -17.91
CA ARG A 21 11.20 -17.13 -18.42
C ARG A 21 9.86 -17.32 -17.70
N LEU A 22 8.79 -17.41 -18.48
CA LEU A 22 7.44 -17.74 -18.02
C LEU A 22 7.01 -19.07 -18.62
N VAL A 23 6.70 -20.02 -17.75
CA VAL A 23 6.15 -21.32 -18.15
C VAL A 23 4.72 -21.45 -17.65
N ARG A 24 3.79 -21.78 -18.54
CA ARG A 24 2.41 -22.12 -18.19
C ARG A 24 2.04 -23.44 -18.84
N ALA A 25 1.65 -24.41 -18.02
CA ALA A 25 1.02 -25.64 -18.48
C ALA A 25 -0.44 -25.66 -18.01
N LYS A 26 -1.38 -25.63 -18.95
CA LYS A 26 -2.80 -25.93 -18.73
C LYS A 26 -3.19 -27.08 -19.66
N LYS A 27 -4.24 -27.85 -19.32
CA LYS A 27 -4.70 -28.97 -20.17
C LYS A 27 -4.90 -28.47 -21.61
N GLY A 28 -4.11 -29.01 -22.54
CA GLY A 28 -4.12 -28.65 -23.97
C GLY A 28 -3.47 -27.30 -24.35
N ARG A 29 -2.78 -26.61 -23.42
CA ARG A 29 -2.11 -25.32 -23.69
C ARG A 29 -0.79 -25.22 -22.92
N THR A 30 0.31 -25.13 -23.65
CA THR A 30 1.63 -24.82 -23.10
C THR A 30 2.07 -23.44 -23.57
N LEU A 31 2.74 -22.69 -22.70
CA LEU A 31 3.41 -21.45 -23.01
C LEU A 31 4.78 -21.48 -22.35
N ASP A 32 5.83 -21.23 -23.12
CA ASP A 32 7.19 -21.09 -22.64
C ASP A 32 7.80 -19.90 -23.39
N VAL A 33 7.92 -18.77 -22.71
CA VAL A 33 8.38 -17.51 -23.33
C VAL A 33 9.37 -16.80 -22.42
N THR A 34 10.31 -16.09 -23.03
CA THR A 34 11.21 -15.17 -22.34
C THR A 34 10.78 -13.74 -22.63
N VAL A 35 10.55 -12.96 -21.58
CA VAL A 35 10.11 -11.56 -21.70
C VAL A 35 11.04 -10.62 -20.91
N PRO A 36 11.43 -9.48 -21.51
CA PRO A 36 12.11 -8.43 -20.76
C PRO A 36 11.11 -7.79 -19.80
N ILE A 37 11.37 -7.90 -18.51
CA ILE A 37 10.46 -7.42 -17.46
C ILE A 37 11.19 -6.59 -16.41
N LYS A 38 10.43 -5.72 -15.73
CA LYS A 38 10.85 -5.04 -14.50
C LYS A 38 9.88 -5.42 -13.39
N VAL A 39 10.41 -5.90 -12.27
CA VAL A 39 9.58 -6.30 -11.12
C VAL A 39 9.60 -5.20 -10.07
N VAL A 40 8.42 -4.73 -9.68
CA VAL A 40 8.21 -3.81 -8.56
C VAL A 40 7.28 -4.50 -7.56
N ALA A 41 7.70 -4.57 -6.29
CA ALA A 41 6.95 -5.28 -5.25
C ALA A 41 6.90 -4.44 -3.96
N ALA A 42 5.82 -4.65 -3.20
CA ALA A 42 5.63 -4.08 -1.87
C ALA A 42 5.44 -5.20 -0.85
N THR A 43 6.02 -5.02 0.33
CA THR A 43 5.87 -5.90 1.49
C THR A 43 5.69 -5.06 2.74
N ASN A 44 4.87 -5.55 3.65
CA ASN A 44 4.75 -4.96 4.99
C ASN A 44 5.79 -5.55 5.95
N GLN A 45 6.37 -6.72 5.63
CA GLN A 45 7.24 -7.49 6.52
C GLN A 45 8.46 -8.04 5.78
N VAL A 46 9.48 -7.19 5.64
CA VAL A 46 10.76 -7.57 4.98
C VAL A 46 11.42 -8.77 5.66
N THR A 47 11.22 -8.95 6.97
CA THR A 47 11.80 -10.07 7.74
C THR A 47 11.27 -11.43 7.29
N LYS A 48 10.01 -11.50 6.83
CA LYS A 48 9.36 -12.73 6.32
C LYS A 48 9.83 -13.15 4.93
N LEU A 49 10.55 -12.30 4.21
CA LEU A 49 11.07 -12.64 2.90
C LEU A 49 12.26 -13.60 3.00
N SER A 50 12.30 -14.58 2.12
CA SER A 50 13.43 -15.49 2.00
C SER A 50 14.71 -14.76 1.55
N PRO A 51 15.91 -15.30 1.83
CA PRO A 51 17.17 -14.71 1.37
C PRO A 51 17.23 -14.52 -0.15
N GLU A 52 16.68 -15.47 -0.92
CA GLU A 52 16.70 -15.47 -2.39
C GLU A 52 15.89 -14.31 -2.97
N LEU A 53 14.74 -14.00 -2.36
CA LEU A 53 13.94 -12.83 -2.73
C LEU A 53 14.67 -11.54 -2.36
N LYS A 54 15.20 -11.45 -1.13
CA LYS A 54 15.95 -10.26 -0.68
C LYS A 54 17.12 -9.95 -1.60
N SER A 55 17.83 -10.98 -2.06
CA SER A 55 18.98 -10.84 -2.97
C SER A 55 18.61 -10.32 -4.36
N ARG A 56 17.36 -10.51 -4.82
CA ARG A 56 16.91 -10.10 -6.16
C ARG A 56 16.27 -8.70 -6.20
N PHE A 57 16.09 -8.04 -5.05
CA PHE A 57 15.47 -6.71 -4.98
C PHE A 57 16.41 -5.64 -4.41
N ALA A 58 16.35 -4.44 -4.98
CA ALA A 58 16.85 -3.23 -4.33
C ALA A 58 15.83 -2.76 -3.27
N ILE A 59 16.04 -3.14 -2.00
CA ILE A 59 15.08 -2.89 -0.93
C ILE A 59 15.14 -1.42 -0.46
N ARG A 60 13.99 -0.73 -0.52
CA ARG A 60 13.82 0.62 0.06
C ARG A 60 12.71 0.60 1.10
N LYS A 61 13.03 1.07 2.31
CA LYS A 61 12.06 1.24 3.40
C LYS A 61 11.49 2.65 3.33
N LEU A 62 10.16 2.75 3.20
CA LEU A 62 9.46 4.02 3.30
C LEU A 62 9.45 4.44 4.78
N LYS A 63 9.89 5.67 5.05
CA LYS A 63 9.80 6.24 6.39
C LYS A 63 8.35 6.67 6.65
N PRO A 64 7.88 6.60 7.91
CA PRO A 64 6.63 7.25 8.28
C PRO A 64 6.68 8.74 7.95
N TYR A 65 5.53 9.31 7.63
CA TYR A 65 5.42 10.74 7.41
C TYR A 65 5.74 11.52 8.68
N ASP A 66 6.45 12.64 8.56
CA ASP A 66 6.41 13.66 9.60
C ASP A 66 5.01 14.31 9.64
N ALA A 67 4.73 15.10 10.68
CA ALA A 67 3.42 15.71 10.86
C ALA A 67 3.01 16.65 9.71
N ALA A 68 3.96 17.41 9.15
CA ALA A 68 3.68 18.34 8.05
C ALA A 68 3.42 17.59 6.74
N GLN A 69 4.20 16.56 6.47
CA GLN A 69 4.01 15.63 5.35
C GLN A 69 2.67 14.92 5.47
N TYR A 70 2.32 14.44 6.67
CA TYR A 70 1.05 13.77 6.93
C TYR A 70 -0.13 14.70 6.60
N ARG A 71 -0.15 15.92 7.14
CA ARG A 71 -1.21 16.91 6.84
C ARG A 71 -1.33 17.16 5.34
N THR A 72 -0.20 17.36 4.66
CA THR A 72 -0.16 17.64 3.22
C THR A 72 -0.72 16.47 2.41
N VAL A 73 -0.33 15.25 2.74
CA VAL A 73 -0.79 14.04 2.06
C VAL A 73 -2.27 13.79 2.32
N VAL A 74 -2.73 13.89 3.58
CA VAL A 74 -4.14 13.69 3.95
C VAL A 74 -5.03 14.69 3.24
N LYS A 75 -4.72 15.98 3.32
CA LYS A 75 -5.49 17.02 2.62
C LYS A 75 -5.57 16.75 1.13
N GLY A 76 -4.43 16.44 0.50
CA GLY A 76 -4.36 16.12 -0.93
C GLY A 76 -5.20 14.89 -1.31
N VAL A 77 -5.20 13.85 -0.48
CA VAL A 77 -6.00 12.65 -0.70
C VAL A 77 -7.49 12.91 -0.53
N LEU A 78 -7.90 13.61 0.52
CA LEU A 78 -9.31 13.91 0.78
C LEU A 78 -9.93 14.79 -0.32
N VAL A 79 -9.21 15.82 -0.77
CA VAL A 79 -9.69 16.69 -1.85
C VAL A 79 -9.74 15.92 -3.18
N ARG A 80 -8.67 15.21 -3.56
CA ARG A 80 -8.57 14.61 -4.90
C ARG A 80 -9.33 13.29 -5.06
N ARG A 81 -9.45 12.49 -4.00
CA ARG A 81 -10.03 11.15 -4.07
C ARG A 81 -11.41 11.04 -3.42
N GLU A 82 -11.67 11.83 -2.39
CA GLU A 82 -12.95 11.80 -1.66
C GLU A 82 -13.83 13.03 -1.98
N ASN A 83 -13.36 13.95 -2.83
CA ASN A 83 -14.05 15.19 -3.22
C ASN A 83 -14.52 16.03 -2.01
N VAL A 84 -13.74 16.01 -0.94
CA VAL A 84 -14.00 16.76 0.29
C VAL A 84 -13.59 18.23 0.07
N ASN A 85 -14.39 19.17 0.58
CA ASN A 85 -14.03 20.59 0.58
C ASN A 85 -12.63 20.78 1.22
N PRO A 86 -11.71 21.55 0.61
CA PRO A 86 -10.39 21.85 1.16
C PRO A 86 -10.37 22.30 2.62
N GLU A 87 -11.36 23.05 3.08
CA GLU A 87 -11.47 23.51 4.48
C GLU A 87 -11.75 22.35 5.43
N LEU A 88 -12.72 21.50 5.07
CA LEU A 88 -13.05 20.30 5.83
C LEU A 88 -11.91 19.29 5.81
N ALA A 89 -11.21 19.15 4.68
CA ALA A 89 -10.03 18.29 4.56
C ALA A 89 -8.88 18.76 5.47
N GLU A 90 -8.69 20.08 5.60
CA GLU A 90 -7.71 20.67 6.53
C GLU A 90 -8.10 20.39 7.98
N GLU A 91 -9.38 20.57 8.34
CA GLU A 91 -9.85 20.30 9.71
C GLU A 91 -9.63 18.83 10.10
N ILE A 92 -9.97 17.90 9.20
CA ILE A 92 -9.75 16.46 9.42
C ILE A 92 -8.25 16.16 9.59
N ALA A 93 -7.39 16.73 8.74
CA ALA A 93 -5.94 16.55 8.82
C ALA A 93 -5.36 17.05 10.14
N GLN A 94 -5.79 18.22 10.61
CA GLN A 94 -5.35 18.78 11.90
C GLN A 94 -5.85 17.96 13.09
N LYS A 95 -7.11 17.50 13.07
CA LYS A 95 -7.67 16.73 14.18
C LYS A 95 -7.10 15.31 14.30
N LEU A 96 -6.59 14.75 13.22
CA LEU A 96 -5.94 13.43 13.17
C LEU A 96 -4.44 13.47 13.40
N GLU A 97 -3.82 14.64 13.27
CA GLU A 97 -2.40 14.83 13.56
C GLU A 97 -2.06 14.31 14.97
N GLY A 98 -1.01 13.49 15.06
CA GLY A 98 -0.57 12.87 16.31
C GLY A 98 -1.46 11.73 16.83
N LYS A 99 -2.64 11.49 16.23
CA LYS A 99 -3.53 10.37 16.58
C LYS A 99 -3.40 9.19 15.63
N SER A 100 -3.21 9.45 14.34
CA SER A 100 -2.94 8.42 13.35
C SER A 100 -1.94 8.93 12.31
N GLN A 101 -1.13 8.03 11.77
CA GLN A 101 -0.28 8.28 10.60
C GLN A 101 -0.82 7.55 9.35
N ASP A 102 -1.92 6.83 9.49
CA ASP A 102 -2.57 6.14 8.37
C ASP A 102 -3.53 7.08 7.66
N VAL A 103 -3.28 7.33 6.37
CA VAL A 103 -4.14 8.13 5.50
C VAL A 103 -5.52 7.48 5.36
N ARG A 104 -5.63 6.16 5.52
CA ARG A 104 -6.91 5.43 5.45
C ARG A 104 -7.86 5.82 6.58
N ASP A 105 -7.34 6.17 7.75
CA ASP A 105 -8.19 6.63 8.85
C ASP A 105 -8.81 7.98 8.53
N ALA A 106 -8.05 8.89 7.90
CA ALA A 106 -8.58 10.16 7.43
C ALA A 106 -9.70 9.98 6.40
N VAL A 107 -9.54 9.05 5.46
CA VAL A 107 -10.60 8.70 4.49
C VAL A 107 -11.85 8.18 5.20
N ARG A 108 -11.70 7.31 6.21
CA ARG A 108 -12.83 6.78 6.98
C ARG A 108 -13.54 7.87 7.77
N VAL A 109 -12.79 8.76 8.43
CA VAL A 109 -13.34 9.92 9.15
C VAL A 109 -14.11 10.82 8.19
N ALA A 110 -13.55 11.14 7.02
CA ALA A 110 -14.22 11.98 6.02
C ALA A 110 -15.55 11.39 5.55
N ARG A 111 -15.62 10.07 5.34
CA ARG A 111 -16.86 9.39 4.93
C ARG A 111 -17.93 9.35 6.01
N LEU A 112 -17.54 9.33 7.29
CA LEU A 112 -18.47 9.35 8.43
C LEU A 112 -18.89 10.77 8.83
N SER A 113 -18.09 11.78 8.48
CA SER A 113 -18.31 13.19 8.86
C SER A 113 -19.67 13.79 8.44
N PRO A 114 -20.33 13.34 7.35
CA PRO A 114 -21.68 13.82 7.03
C PRO A 114 -22.78 13.27 7.96
N GLN A 115 -22.57 12.10 8.56
CA GLN A 115 -23.55 11.45 9.44
C GLN A 115 -23.25 11.71 10.93
N LEU A 116 -21.98 11.91 11.24
CA LEU A 116 -21.43 12.12 12.57
C LEU A 116 -20.51 13.35 12.52
N SER A 117 -20.42 14.15 13.58
CA SER A 117 -19.36 15.17 13.60
C SER A 117 -17.97 14.53 13.51
N ILE A 118 -16.98 15.26 12.99
CA ILE A 118 -15.59 14.78 12.85
C ILE A 118 -15.06 14.21 14.16
N ASP A 119 -15.30 14.89 15.29
CA ASP A 119 -14.85 14.44 16.60
C ASP A 119 -15.49 13.11 17.03
N LYS A 120 -16.77 12.90 16.70
CA LYS A 120 -17.46 11.62 16.95
C LYS A 120 -16.90 10.52 16.06
N ALA A 121 -16.66 10.81 14.77
CA ALA A 121 -16.07 9.86 13.83
C ALA A 121 -14.66 9.43 14.28
N ILE A 122 -13.83 10.37 14.73
CA ILE A 122 -12.50 10.10 15.26
C ILE A 122 -12.58 9.20 16.50
N ARG A 123 -13.44 9.54 17.47
CA ARG A 123 -13.62 8.73 18.68
C ARG A 123 -14.11 7.32 18.38
N LEU A 124 -14.95 7.15 17.36
CA LEU A 124 -15.47 5.83 16.99
C LEU A 124 -14.40 4.95 16.33
N LEU A 125 -13.48 5.53 15.56
CA LEU A 125 -12.52 4.79 14.74
C LEU A 125 -11.17 4.55 15.42
N LEU A 126 -10.78 5.42 16.37
CA LEU A 126 -9.45 5.41 16.99
C LEU A 126 -9.44 5.09 18.49
N ASN A 127 -10.61 4.81 19.10
CA ASN A 127 -10.72 4.30 20.47
C ASN A 127 -11.03 2.80 20.48
#